data_AF-A0A2X3HZ77-F1
#
_entry.id   AF-A0A2X3HZ77-F1
#
_cell.length_a   1.000
_cell.length_b   1.000
_cell.length_c   1.000
_cell.angle_alpha   90.00
_cell.angle_beta   90.00
_cell.angle_gamma   90.00
#
_symmetry.space_group_name_H-M   'P 1'
#
loop_
_entity.id
_entity.type
_entity.pdbx_description
1 polymer ?
#
loop_
_entity_poly.entity_id
_entity_poly.type
_entity_poly.pdbx_seq_one_letter_code
_entity_poly.pdbx_strand_id
1 'polypeptide(L)'
;MKFNSYRELIDYLNKENCYEDFIIKEIENFIYLNKDTFVENENIEPTNLFDLELHGRIFSFGITSMIIRKGEIKYFYWLYEAIKEQ
;
A
#
# COMPACT_ATOMS: atom_id res chain seq x y z
N MET A 1 -4.39 7.71 0.88
CA MET A 1 -3.61 7.96 2.12
C MET A 1 -2.25 7.30 1.98
N LYS A 2 -1.16 7.97 2.41
CA LYS A 2 0.21 7.46 2.35
C LYS A 2 0.69 6.99 3.73
N PHE A 3 1.33 5.83 3.79
CA PHE A 3 1.98 5.28 4.97
C PHE A 3 3.48 5.08 4.71
N ASN A 4 4.32 5.42 5.70
CA ASN A 4 5.77 5.38 5.57
C ASN A 4 6.38 4.03 5.96
N SER A 5 5.56 3.12 6.47
CA SER A 5 5.95 1.76 6.80
C SER A 5 4.77 0.80 6.68
N TYR A 6 5.07 -0.47 6.49
CA TYR A 6 4.06 -1.52 6.48
C TYR A 6 3.29 -1.57 7.81
N ARG A 7 4.00 -1.36 8.93
CA ARG A 7 3.38 -1.31 10.26
C ARG A 7 2.33 -0.21 10.39
N GLU A 8 2.61 0.99 9.87
CA GLU A 8 1.63 2.09 9.89
C GLU A 8 0.36 1.74 9.12
N LEU A 9 0.48 1.10 7.96
CA LEU A 9 -0.65 0.61 7.18
C LEU A 9 -1.46 -0.44 7.97
N ILE A 10 -0.77 -1.42 8.56
CA ILE A 10 -1.42 -2.48 9.35
C ILE A 10 -2.11 -1.92 10.59
N ASP A 11 -1.49 -0.99 11.30
CA ASP A 11 -2.10 -0.34 12.47
C ASP A 11 -3.35 0.46 12.06
N TYR A 12 -3.36 1.07 10.89
CA TYR A 12 -4.54 1.74 10.34
C TYR A 12 -5.66 0.76 9.99
N LEU A 13 -5.36 -0.29 9.22
CA LEU A 13 -6.35 -1.30 8.84
C LEU A 13 -6.95 -2.00 10.07
N ASN A 14 -6.14 -2.29 11.10
CA ASN A 14 -6.64 -2.84 12.35
C ASN A 14 -7.60 -1.90 13.08
N LYS A 15 -7.28 -0.60 13.15
CA LYS A 15 -8.16 0.41 13.77
C LYS A 15 -9.50 0.55 13.03
N GLU A 16 -9.47 0.43 11.71
CA GLU A 16 -10.65 0.44 10.85
C GLU A 16 -11.41 -0.89 10.83
N ASN A 17 -10.97 -1.89 11.61
CA ASN A 17 -11.52 -3.25 11.62
C ASN A 17 -11.56 -3.86 10.20
N CYS A 18 -10.49 -3.63 9.45
CA CYS A 18 -10.28 -4.03 8.05
C CYS A 18 -9.00 -4.86 7.89
N TYR A 19 -8.48 -5.47 8.96
CA TYR A 19 -7.27 -6.28 8.93
C TYR A 19 -7.63 -7.78 8.90
N GLU A 20 -7.18 -8.48 7.85
CA GLU A 20 -7.45 -9.89 7.61
C GLU A 20 -6.20 -10.57 7.02
N ASP A 21 -5.97 -11.85 7.34
CA ASP A 21 -4.78 -12.60 6.92
C ASP A 21 -4.61 -12.66 5.38
N PHE A 22 -5.71 -12.64 4.62
CA PHE A 22 -5.64 -12.63 3.16
C PHE A 22 -5.02 -11.33 2.63
N ILE A 23 -5.23 -10.20 3.31
CA ILE A 23 -4.75 -8.87 2.91
C ILE A 23 -3.23 -8.82 2.99
N ILE A 24 -2.67 -9.43 4.05
CA ILE A 24 -1.22 -9.54 4.22
C ILE A 24 -0.62 -10.23 3.01
N LYS A 25 -1.19 -11.37 2.60
CA LYS A 25 -0.70 -12.13 1.44
C LYS A 25 -0.81 -11.34 0.15
N GLU A 26 -1.92 -10.65 -0.07
CA GLU A 26 -2.11 -9.84 -1.28
C GLU A 26 -1.14 -8.67 -1.33
N ILE A 27 -0.93 -7.97 -0.20
CA ILE A 27 0.06 -6.89 -0.13
C ILE A 27 1.48 -7.44 -0.34
N GLU A 28 1.84 -8.57 0.27
CA GLU A 28 3.15 -9.21 0.09
C GLU A 28 3.39 -9.62 -1.37
N ASN A 29 2.38 -10.22 -2.03
CA ASN A 29 2.43 -10.56 -3.45
C ASN A 29 2.62 -9.30 -4.30
N PHE A 30 1.87 -8.24 -4.01
CA PHE A 30 1.96 -6.98 -4.75
C PHE A 30 3.32 -6.29 -4.57
N ILE A 31 3.89 -6.31 -3.35
CA ILE A 31 5.25 -5.84 -3.07
C ILE A 31 6.25 -6.61 -3.93
N TYR A 32 6.15 -7.94 -3.95
CA TYR A 32 7.07 -8.78 -4.71
C TYR A 32 7.03 -8.48 -6.22
N LEU A 33 5.84 -8.23 -6.77
CA LEU A 33 5.65 -7.87 -8.17
C LEU A 33 6.15 -6.46 -8.51
N ASN A 34 6.09 -5.51 -7.57
CA ASN A 34 6.44 -4.10 -7.80
C ASN A 34 7.76 -3.67 -7.12
N LYS A 35 8.60 -4.63 -6.70
CA LYS A 35 9.84 -4.37 -5.97
C LYS A 35 10.85 -3.49 -6.71
N ASP A 36 10.73 -3.42 -8.04
CA ASP A 36 11.61 -2.64 -8.92
C ASP A 36 10.99 -1.30 -9.36
N THR A 37 9.83 -0.93 -8.79
CA THR A 37 9.17 0.36 -9.04
C THR A 37 9.78 1.42 -8.13
N PHE A 38 10.83 2.07 -8.64
CA PHE A 38 11.54 3.14 -7.94
C PHE A 38 11.01 4.52 -8.33
N VAL A 39 10.81 5.38 -7.32
CA VAL A 39 10.43 6.78 -7.48
C VAL A 39 11.55 7.69 -7.01
N GLU A 40 11.70 8.84 -7.67
CA GLU A 40 12.71 9.85 -7.33
C GLU A 40 12.29 10.70 -6.11
N ASN A 41 11.01 10.68 -5.76
CA ASN A 41 10.41 11.48 -4.69
C ASN A 41 9.33 10.69 -3.95
N GLU A 42 9.34 10.75 -2.61
CA GLU A 42 8.41 10.02 -1.74
C GLU A 42 6.94 10.47 -1.81
N ASN A 43 6.64 11.54 -2.55
CA ASN A 43 5.30 12.04 -2.78
C ASN A 43 4.74 11.64 -4.14
N ILE A 44 5.50 10.87 -4.95
CA ILE A 44 5.00 10.30 -6.19
C ILE A 44 4.10 9.11 -5.86
N GLU A 45 2.85 9.20 -6.32
CA GLU A 45 1.84 8.17 -6.18
C GLU A 45 2.12 6.98 -7.12
N PRO A 46 1.72 5.76 -6.75
CA PRO A 46 1.87 4.58 -7.60
C PRO A 46 0.93 4.68 -8.80
N THR A 47 1.45 4.35 -9.98
CA THR A 47 0.65 4.29 -11.22
C THR A 47 -0.14 2.99 -11.32
N ASN A 48 0.32 1.94 -10.66
CA ASN A 48 -0.35 0.65 -10.57
C ASN A 48 -1.02 0.52 -9.21
N LEU A 49 -2.32 0.24 -9.24
CA LEU A 49 -3.12 -0.03 -8.05
C LEU A 49 -3.69 -1.45 -8.13
N PHE A 50 -3.92 -2.04 -6.97
CA PHE A 50 -4.56 -3.33 -6.78
C PHE A 50 -5.77 -3.16 -5.86
N ASP A 51 -6.93 -3.64 -6.29
CA ASP A 51 -8.16 -3.50 -5.51
C ASP A 51 -8.23 -4.57 -4.42
N LEU A 52 -8.57 -4.12 -3.20
CA LEU A 52 -8.77 -4.89 -1.99
C LEU A 52 -10.21 -4.69 -1.53
N GLU A 53 -10.98 -5.77 -1.44
CA GLU A 53 -12.29 -5.74 -0.79
C GLU A 53 -12.13 -6.16 0.67
N LEU A 54 -12.30 -5.21 1.60
CA LEU A 54 -12.11 -5.41 3.03
C LEU A 54 -13.42 -5.10 3.74
N HIS A 55 -14.04 -6.09 4.40
CA HIS A 55 -15.32 -5.91 5.10
C HIS A 55 -16.41 -5.18 4.28
N GLY A 56 -16.49 -5.45 2.97
CA GLY A 56 -17.48 -4.82 2.06
C GLY A 56 -17.14 -3.39 1.64
N ARG A 57 -15.99 -2.86 2.05
CA ARG A 57 -15.38 -1.62 1.55
C ARG A 57 -14.36 -1.97 0.47
N ILE A 58 -14.30 -1.17 -0.59
CA ILE A 58 -13.31 -1.36 -1.66
C ILE A 58 -12.21 -0.34 -1.44
N PHE A 59 -10.97 -0.81 -1.38
CA PHE A 59 -9.78 0.01 -1.33
C PHE A 59 -8.91 -0.28 -2.53
N SER A 60 -8.35 0.74 -3.17
CA SER A 60 -7.26 0.58 -4.11
C SER A 60 -5.94 0.76 -3.38
N PHE A 61 -5.06 -0.23 -3.48
CA PHE A 61 -3.77 -0.27 -2.82
C PHE A 61 -2.63 -0.12 -3.83
N GLY A 62 -1.59 0.63 -3.47
CA GLY A 62 -0.40 0.74 -4.29
C GLY A 62 0.86 0.88 -3.45
N ILE A 63 2.01 0.65 -4.08
CA ILE A 63 3.32 0.77 -3.44
C ILE A 63 4.28 1.52 -4.34
N THR A 64 5.06 2.40 -3.74
CA THR A 64 6.24 2.99 -4.38
C THR A 64 7.46 2.72 -3.52
N SER A 65 8.63 2.65 -4.14
CA SER A 65 9.89 2.44 -3.42
C SER A 65 10.92 3.49 -3.79
N MET A 66 11.83 3.81 -2.88
CA MET A 66 12.90 4.79 -3.12
C MET A 66 14.21 4.21 -2.60
N ILE A 67 15.27 4.37 -3.40
CA ILE A 67 16.64 4.06 -2.94
C ILE A 67 17.10 5.19 -2.03
N ILE A 68 17.34 4.87 -0.76
CA ILE A 68 17.97 5.76 0.20
C ILE A 68 19.49 5.47 0.26
N ARG A 69 20.23 6.29 1.02
CA ARG A 69 21.71 6.23 1.07
C ARG A 69 22.18 4.81 1.40
N LYS A 70 23.26 4.36 0.73
CA LYS A 70 23.87 3.02 0.84
C LYS A 70 23.03 1.86 0.28
N GLY A 71 22.09 2.12 -0.64
CA GLY A 71 21.36 1.06 -1.34
C GLY A 71 20.23 0.42 -0.52
N GLU A 72 19.91 1.00 0.64
CA GLU A 72 18.71 0.66 1.38
C GLU A 72 17.47 1.10 0.57
N ILE A 73 16.41 0.30 0.57
CA ILE A 73 15.16 0.60 -0.13
C ILE A 73 14.11 0.96 0.92
N LYS A 74 13.49 2.13 0.78
CA LYS A 74 12.32 2.54 1.56
C LYS A 74 11.06 2.35 0.75
N TYR A 75 10.07 1.68 1.33
CA TYR A 75 8.76 1.45 0.72
C TYR A 75 7.72 2.42 1.28
N PHE A 76 6.85 2.93 0.41
CA PHE A 76 5.71 3.77 0.74
C PHE A 76 4.44 3.09 0.28
N TYR A 77 3.45 3.04 1.17
CA TYR A 77 2.22 2.30 0.96
C TYR A 77 1.08 3.29 0.78
N TRP A 78 0.24 3.05 -0.22
CA TRP A 78 -0.82 3.95 -0.61
C TRP A 78 -2.13 3.20 -0.56
N LEU A 79 -3.13 3.76 0.11
CA LEU A 79 -4.46 3.18 0.24
C LEU A 79 -5.51 4.25 -0.07
N TYR A 80 -6.38 3.96 -1.03
CA TYR A 80 -7.45 4.85 -1.46
C TYR A 80 -8.76 4.12 -1.26
N GLU A 81 -9.65 4.64 -0.43
CA GLU A 81 -10.98 4.06 -0.31
C GLU A 81 -11.83 4.50 -1.51
N ALA A 82 -12.41 3.54 -2.22
CA ALA A 82 -13.39 3.83 -3.26
C ALA A 82 -14.69 4.26 -2.58
N ILE A 83 -14.99 5.55 -2.63
CA ILE A 83 -16.30 6.06 -2.24
C ILE A 83 -17.28 5.58 -3.30
N LYS A 84 -18.17 4.64 -2.95
CA LYS A 84 -19.35 4.40 -3.77
C LYS A 84 -20.17 5.69 -3.75
N GLU A 85 -20.11 6.48 -4.81
CA GLU A 85 -21.16 7.46 -5.08
C GLU A 85 -22.49 6.70 -5.10
N GLN A 86 -23.39 7.07 -4.18
CA GLN A 86 -24.78 6.60 -4.16
C GLN A 86 -25.58 7.29 -5.25
#